data_AF-A0A7W6PYF5-F1
#
_entry.id   AF-A0A7W6PYF5-F1
#
_cell.length_a   1.000
_cell.length_b   1.000
_cell.length_c   1.000
_cell.angle_alpha   90.00
_cell.angle_beta   90.00
_cell.angle_gamma   90.00
#
_symmetry.space_group_name_H-M   'P 1'
#
loop_
_entity.id
_entity.type
_entity.pdbx_description
1 polymer ?
#
loop_
_entity_poly.entity_id
_entity_poly.type
_entity_poly.pdbx_seq_one_letter_code
_entity_poly.pdbx_strand_id
1 'polypeptide(L)' 'TLRYTARQYEDDLQSDVLPDALTLDALARLPIGHGISLVARGENLFDEDVVTRNAAGSIDLGTPRTLWIGVTVRG' A
#
# COMPACT_ATOMS: atom_id res chain seq x y z
N THR A 1 7.59 -3.89 -2.18
CA THR A 1 8.18 -3.29 -0.98
C THR A 1 7.49 -3.85 0.23
N LEU A 2 8.22 -4.32 1.23
CA LEU A 2 7.65 -4.65 2.55
C LEU A 2 7.95 -3.48 3.49
N ARG A 3 6.95 -2.96 4.19
CA ARG A 3 7.08 -1.83 5.10
C ARG A 3 6.36 -2.13 6.40
N TYR A 4 7.07 -1.97 7.52
CA TYR A 4 6.47 -1.92 8.85
C TYR A 4 6.67 -0.52 9.43
N THR A 5 5.61 0.03 10.00
CA THR A 5 5.62 1.29 10.74
C THR A 5 5.09 0.98 12.13
N ALA A 6 5.90 1.19 13.16
CA ALA A 6 5.43 1.03 14.54
C ALA A 6 4.45 2.15 14.91
N ARG A 7 3.65 1.92 15.95
CA ARG A 7 2.70 2.89 16.51
C ARG A 7 3.29 4.29 16.64
N GLN A 8 2.52 5.29 16.21
CA GLN A 8 2.86 6.70 16.30
C GLN A 8 1.74 7.49 17.01
N TYR A 9 1.99 8.77 17.26
CA TYR A 9 1.06 9.68 17.93
C TYR A 9 1.07 11.03 17.22
N GLU A 10 -0.10 11.66 17.09
CA GLU A 10 -0.29 12.97 16.45
C GLU A 10 -0.17 14.14 17.44
N ASP A 11 -0.29 13.85 18.74
CA ASP A 11 -0.17 14.82 19.83
C ASP A 11 1.00 14.48 20.78
N ASP A 12 1.38 15.46 21.61
CA ASP A 12 2.41 15.31 22.64
C ASP A 12 1.92 14.57 23.88
N LEU A 13 0.61 14.56 24.10
CA LEU A 13 -0.06 13.78 25.15
C LEU A 13 -0.13 12.27 24.85
N GLN A 14 0.20 11.86 23.63
CA GLN A 14 0.14 10.47 23.16
C GLN A 14 -1.27 9.86 23.22
N SER A 15 -2.30 10.67 22.96
CA SER A 15 -3.70 10.25 22.99
C SER A 15 -4.27 10.01 21.59
N ASP A 16 -3.83 10.77 20.59
CA ASP A 16 -4.22 10.60 19.19
C ASP A 16 -3.29 9.58 18.51
N VAL A 17 -3.61 8.30 18.70
CA VAL A 17 -2.82 7.16 18.23
C VAL A 17 -2.97 6.94 16.73
N LEU A 18 -1.85 6.71 16.05
CA LEU A 18 -1.77 5.99 14.76
C LEU A 18 -1.30 4.56 15.05
N PRO A 19 -2.14 3.53 14.84
CA PRO A 19 -1.76 2.13 15.04
C PRO A 19 -0.52 1.74 14.23
N ASP A 20 0.16 0.68 14.64
CA ASP A 20 1.20 0.09 13.80
C ASP A 20 0.59 -0.49 12.51
N ALA A 21 1.37 -0.46 11.43
CA ALA A 21 0.91 -0.91 10.12
C ALA A 21 2.01 -1.70 9.40
N LEU A 22 1.64 -2.86 8.86
CA LEU A 22 2.48 -3.69 8.00
C LEU A 22 1.88 -3.75 6.60
N THR A 23 2.58 -3.23 5.59
CA THR A 23 2.13 -3.26 4.20
C THR A 23 3.12 -3.98 3.30
N LEU A 24 2.58 -4.60 2.25
CA LEU A 24 3.34 -5.25 1.21
C LEU A 24 2.86 -4.78 -0.16
N ASP A 25 3.76 -4.23 -0.95
CA ASP A 25 3.53 -3.93 -2.36
C ASP A 25 4.33 -4.89 -3.24
N ALA A 26 3.81 -5.23 -4.41
CA ALA A 26 4.50 -6.09 -5.37
C ALA A 26 4.31 -5.62 -6.82
N LEU A 27 5.31 -5.94 -7.65
CA LEU A 27 5.26 -5.80 -9.10
C LEU A 27 5.75 -7.11 -9.72
N ALA A 28 4.97 -7.65 -10.65
CA ALA A 28 5.33 -8.79 -11.47
C ALA A 28 5.26 -8.43 -12.95
N ARG A 29 6.20 -8.96 -13.73
CA ARG A 29 6.21 -8.86 -15.20
C ARG A 29 6.44 -10.25 -15.77
N LEU A 30 5.54 -10.68 -16.65
CA LEU A 30 5.59 -11.97 -17.31
C LEU A 30 5.66 -11.76 -18.83
N PRO A 31 6.82 -12.01 -19.48
CA PRO A 31 6.90 -12.06 -20.93
C PRO A 31 6.03 -13.21 -21.47
N ILE A 32 5.13 -12.91 -22.41
CA ILE A 32 4.25 -13.91 -23.02
C ILE A 32 4.56 -14.17 -24.50
N GLY A 33 5.61 -13.54 -25.05
CA GLY A 33 6.11 -13.74 -26.42
C GLY A 33 5.83 -12.56 -27.35
N HIS A 34 6.48 -12.54 -28.52
CA HIS A 34 6.27 -11.54 -29.59
C HIS A 34 6.37 -10.07 -29.14
N GLY A 35 7.29 -9.78 -28.21
CA GLY A 35 7.44 -8.42 -27.65
C GLY A 35 6.36 -8.03 -26.62
N ILE A 36 5.44 -8.92 -26.29
CA ILE A 36 4.33 -8.66 -25.34
C ILE A 36 4.71 -9.16 -23.94
N SER A 37 4.32 -8.41 -22.91
CA SER A 37 4.40 -8.84 -21.52
C SER A 37 3.13 -8.47 -20.75
N LEU A 38 2.69 -9.36 -19.86
CA LEU A 38 1.73 -9.04 -18.81
C LEU A 38 2.47 -8.37 -17.65
N VAL A 39 1.82 -7.37 -17.04
CA VAL A 39 2.32 -6.69 -15.85
C VAL A 39 1.22 -6.73 -14.81
N ALA A 40 1.56 -7.11 -13.58
CA ALA A 40 0.69 -7.01 -12.43
C ALA A 40 1.36 -6.14 -11.38
N ARG A 41 0.59 -5.24 -10.77
CA ARG A 41 1.01 -4.45 -9.60
C ARG A 41 -0.02 -4.65 -8.51
N GLY A 42 0.44 -4.79 -7.27
CA GLY A 42 -0.41 -4.74 -6.10
C GLY A 42 0.18 -3.78 -5.07
N GLU A 43 -0.67 -2.96 -4.48
CA GLU A 43 -0.36 -2.11 -3.34
C GLU A 43 -1.19 -2.56 -2.15
N ASN A 44 -0.58 -2.48 -0.95
CA ASN A 44 -1.20 -2.88 0.31
C ASN A 44 -1.85 -4.28 0.21
N LEU A 45 -1.05 -5.29 -0.17
CA LEU A 45 -1.52 -6.66 -0.43
C LEU A 45 -2.15 -7.34 0.80
N PHE A 46 -1.81 -6.88 2.01
CA PHE A 46 -2.42 -7.36 3.24
C PHE A 46 -3.76 -6.69 3.57
N ASP A 47 -4.16 -5.66 2.80
CA ASP A 47 -5.40 -4.91 3.03
C ASP A 47 -5.45 -4.27 4.42
N GLU A 48 -4.30 -3.75 4.86
CA GLU A 48 -4.15 -3.09 6.15
C GLU A 48 -4.83 -1.72 6.13
N ASP A 49 -5.60 -1.38 7.17
CA ASP A 49 -6.16 -0.05 7.36
C ASP A 49 -5.09 0.89 7.93
N VAL A 50 -4.29 1.48 7.05
CA VAL A 50 -3.23 2.40 7.44
C VAL A 50 -3.84 3.74 7.86
N VAL A 51 -3.89 4.03 9.16
CA VAL A 51 -4.31 5.35 9.65
C VAL A 51 -3.18 6.36 9.43
N THR A 52 -3.40 7.34 8.57
CA THR A 52 -2.38 8.36 8.23
C THR A 52 -2.59 9.68 8.97
N ARG A 53 -3.75 9.84 9.60
CA ARG A 53 -4.07 10.96 10.50
C ARG A 53 -5.11 10.53 11.51
N ASN A 54 -4.96 10.99 12.74
CA ASN A 54 -5.99 10.93 13.77
C ASN A 54 -6.00 12.27 14.53
N ALA A 55 -7.14 12.99 14.52
CA ALA A 55 -7.30 14.16 15.37
C ALA A 55 -8.60 14.03 16.15
N ALA A 56 -8.50 13.73 17.44
CA ALA A 56 -9.63 13.49 18.33
C ALA A 56 -10.67 12.50 17.73
N GLY A 57 -10.20 11.43 17.07
CA GLY A 57 -11.06 10.41 16.45
C GLY A 57 -11.55 10.71 15.05
N SER A 58 -11.26 11.89 14.49
CA SER A 58 -11.40 12.14 13.05
C SER A 58 -10.17 11.55 12.33
N ILE A 59 -10.39 10.47 11.59
CA ILE A 59 -9.31 9.70 10.95
C ILE A 59 -9.28 9.85 9.44
N ASP A 60 -8.06 9.83 8.89
CA ASP A 60 -7.82 9.67 7.45
C ASP A 60 -7.12 8.32 7.22
N LEU A 61 -7.57 7.59 6.19
CA LEU A 61 -7.01 6.31 5.80
C LEU A 61 -6.08 6.46 4.60
N GLY A 62 -5.02 5.67 4.60
CA GLY A 62 -4.11 5.49 3.48
C GLY A 62 -4.73 4.68 2.34
N THR A 63 -3.92 4.40 1.32
CA THR A 63 -4.39 3.66 0.14
C THR A 63 -4.86 2.25 0.53
N PRO A 64 -6.09 1.85 0.15
CA PRO A 64 -6.58 0.49 0.38
C PRO A 64 -5.85 -0.51 -0.50
N ARG A 65 -6.12 -1.82 -0.35
CA ARG A 65 -5.59 -2.81 -1.30
C ARG A 65 -6.01 -2.47 -2.72
N THR A 66 -5.03 -2.21 -3.57
CA THR A 66 -5.26 -1.83 -4.96
C THR A 66 -4.46 -2.73 -5.88
N LEU A 67 -5.13 -3.32 -6.88
CA LEU A 67 -4.54 -4.27 -7.82
C LEU A 67 -4.71 -3.73 -9.25
N TRP A 68 -3.63 -3.81 -10.03
CA TRP A 68 -3.63 -3.48 -11.44
C TRP A 68 -3.10 -4.64 -12.25
N ILE A 69 -3.71 -4.86 -13.41
CA ILE A 69 -3.18 -5.72 -14.46
C ILE A 69 -3.06 -4.90 -15.75
N GLY A 70 -1.96 -5.11 -16.47
CA GLY A 70 -1.66 -4.38 -17.69
C GLY A 70 -0.91 -5.23 -18.70
N VAL A 71 -0.83 -4.72 -19.92
CA VAL A 71 -0.09 -5.32 -21.02
C VAL A 71 0.90 -4.28 -21.53
N THR A 72 2.15 -4.68 -21.78
CA THR A 72 3.14 -3.85 -22.46
C THR A 72 3.55 -4.51 -23.76
N VAL A 73 3.69 -3.71 -24.81
CA VAL A 73 4.18 -4.14 -26.13
C VAL A 73 5.49 -3.41 -26.39
N ARG A 74 6.53 -4.14 -26.78
CA ARG A 74 7.80 -3.60 -27.27
C ARG A 74 7.89 -3.88 -28.77
N GLY A 75 7.98 -2.81 -29.56
CA GLY A 75 8.29 -2.86 -31.00
C GLY A 75 9.79 -2.84 -31.26
#